data_AF-A0A7S1U8E3-F1
#
_entry.id   AF-A0A7S1U8E3-F1
#
_cell.length_a   1.000
_cell.length_b   1.000
_cell.length_c   1.000
_cell.angle_alpha   90.00
_cell.angle_beta   90.00
_cell.angle_gamma   90.00
#
_symmetry.space_group_name_H-M   'P 1'
#
loop_
_entity.id
_entity.type
_entity.pdbx_description
1 polymer ?
#
loop_
_entity_poly.entity_id
_entity_poly.type
_entity_poly.pdbx_seq_one_letter_code
_entity_poly.pdbx_strand_id
1 'polypeptide(L)'
;NGAGGGGGGASGGGDGEKPSYSEMAREQGWADADIAALIEREIVDTGVNVGWDEIAELDEAKQLLQEAVVLPLWMPDYFKGIRRPWKGVLMFGPPGTGKTLLAKAVASE
;
A
#
# COMPACT_ATOMS: atom_id res chain seq x y z
N ASN A 1 42.43 -28.40 -0.34
CA ASN A 1 41.75 -27.52 0.63
C ASN A 1 41.78 -26.10 0.12
N GLY A 2 40.63 -25.59 -0.31
CA GLY A 2 40.50 -24.23 -0.86
C GLY A 2 39.19 -24.07 -1.62
N ALA A 3 38.07 -24.24 -0.93
CA ALA A 3 36.75 -23.87 -1.44
C ALA A 3 36.37 -22.52 -0.83
N GLY A 4 36.37 -21.48 -1.64
CA GLY A 4 35.82 -20.16 -1.36
C GLY A 4 35.39 -19.57 -2.70
N GLY A 5 34.30 -18.83 -2.83
CA GLY A 5 33.27 -18.44 -1.89
C GLY A 5 32.02 -18.09 -2.72
N GLY A 6 30.86 -18.13 -2.08
CA GLY A 6 29.62 -17.67 -2.69
C GLY A 6 29.64 -16.16 -2.94
N GLY A 7 29.30 -15.76 -4.15
CA GLY A 7 28.67 -14.47 -4.44
C GLY A 7 27.21 -14.77 -4.75
N GLY A 8 26.21 -14.17 -4.14
CA GLY A 8 26.11 -12.77 -3.75
C GLY A 8 24.79 -12.32 -4.35
N GLY A 9 23.68 -12.75 -3.72
CA GLY A 9 22.33 -12.36 -4.12
C GLY A 9 22.18 -10.85 -3.94
N ALA A 10 21.75 -10.19 -5.01
CA ALA A 10 21.56 -8.76 -5.06
C ALA A 10 20.57 -8.29 -3.99
N SER A 11 21.06 -7.47 -3.06
CA SER A 11 20.25 -6.66 -2.16
C SER A 11 19.59 -5.55 -2.97
N GLY A 12 18.31 -5.72 -3.31
CA GLY A 12 17.42 -4.65 -3.75
C GLY A 12 17.01 -3.78 -2.55
N GLY A 13 16.80 -2.49 -2.81
CA GLY A 13 16.76 -1.39 -1.83
C GLY A 13 15.66 -1.47 -0.78
N GLY A 14 15.91 -0.80 0.34
CA GLY A 14 15.07 -0.84 1.53
C GLY A 14 13.82 0.02 1.40
N ASP A 15 12.68 -0.67 1.37
CA ASP A 15 11.43 -0.20 1.93
C ASP A 15 11.46 -0.49 3.43
N GLY A 16 10.98 0.43 4.26
CA GLY A 16 10.88 0.19 5.71
C GLY A 16 10.06 -1.07 5.96
N GLU A 17 10.71 -2.11 6.48
CA GLU A 17 10.10 -3.42 6.71
C GLU A 17 8.86 -3.23 7.59
N LYS A 18 7.67 -3.43 7.00
CA LYS A 18 6.42 -3.29 7.74
C LYS A 18 6.44 -4.32 8.86
N PRO A 19 6.18 -3.92 10.11
CA PRO A 19 6.20 -4.86 11.22
C PRO A 19 5.12 -5.93 11.01
N SER A 20 5.45 -7.19 11.28
CA SER A 20 4.45 -8.26 11.30
C SER A 20 3.52 -8.05 12.49
N TYR A 21 2.28 -7.69 12.19
CA TYR A 21 1.17 -7.60 13.13
C TYR A 21 0.87 -8.95 13.79
N SER A 22 1.06 -10.08 13.12
CA SER A 22 0.89 -11.40 13.74
C SER A 22 2.00 -11.72 14.74
N GLU A 23 3.24 -11.30 14.48
CA GLU A 23 4.34 -11.42 15.45
C GLU A 23 4.11 -10.49 16.65
N MET A 24 3.74 -9.22 16.40
CA MET A 24 3.39 -8.27 17.46
C MET A 24 2.22 -8.76 18.32
N ALA A 25 1.19 -9.36 17.70
CA ALA A 25 0.04 -9.92 18.41
C ALA A 25 0.45 -11.07 19.33
N ARG A 26 1.39 -11.92 18.90
CA ARG A 26 1.94 -13.02 19.73
C ARG A 26 2.79 -12.49 20.89
N GLU A 27 3.61 -11.47 20.65
CA GLU A 27 4.46 -10.87 21.67
C GLU A 27 3.67 -10.09 22.73
N GLN A 28 2.64 -9.36 22.32
CA GLN A 28 1.80 -8.56 23.22
C GLN A 28 0.62 -9.35 23.81
N GLY A 29 0.48 -10.63 23.46
CA GLY A 29 -0.59 -11.51 23.98
C GLY A 29 -1.99 -11.09 23.54
N TRP A 30 -2.14 -10.54 22.33
CA TRP A 30 -3.46 -10.25 21.76
C TRP A 30 -4.22 -11.55 21.53
N ALA A 31 -5.53 -11.54 21.82
CA ALA A 31 -6.37 -12.74 21.76
C ALA A 31 -6.46 -13.35 20.34
N ASP A 32 -6.26 -12.54 19.31
CA ASP A 32 -6.60 -12.86 17.93
C ASP A 32 -5.37 -12.92 17.01
N ALA A 33 -4.23 -13.43 17.50
CA ALA A 33 -3.01 -13.55 16.70
C ALA A 33 -3.20 -14.38 15.42
N ASP A 34 -4.06 -15.40 15.45
CA ASP A 34 -4.39 -16.22 14.28
C ASP A 34 -5.22 -15.44 13.25
N ILE A 35 -6.09 -14.53 13.70
CA ILE A 35 -6.87 -13.65 12.80
C ILE A 35 -5.94 -12.61 12.17
N ALA A 36 -5.01 -12.04 12.95
CA ALA A 36 -4.00 -11.13 12.42
C ALA A 36 -3.17 -11.81 11.31
N ALA A 37 -2.74 -13.05 11.54
CA ALA A 37 -2.02 -13.83 10.54
C ALA A 37 -2.86 -14.13 9.28
N LEU A 38 -4.18 -14.33 9.42
CA LEU A 38 -5.07 -14.52 8.27
C LEU A 38 -5.17 -13.24 7.44
N ILE A 39 -5.36 -12.09 8.09
CA ILE A 39 -5.49 -10.78 7.43
C ILE A 39 -4.20 -10.43 6.69
N GLU A 40 -3.05 -10.61 7.33
CA GLU A 40 -1.74 -10.35 6.70
C GLU A 40 -1.54 -11.14 5.41
N ARG A 41 -2.00 -12.40 5.38
CA ARG A 41 -1.87 -13.25 4.18
C ARG A 41 -2.80 -12.82 3.04
N GLU A 42 -3.90 -12.11 3.33
CA GLU A 42 -4.82 -11.60 2.30
C GLU A 42 -4.47 -10.19 1.82
N ILE A 43 -3.70 -9.43 2.60
CA ILE A 43 -3.24 -8.10 2.21
C ILE A 43 -2.24 -8.22 1.06
N VAL A 44 -2.50 -7.49 -0.02
CA VAL A 44 -1.57 -7.37 -1.14
C VAL A 44 -0.40 -6.50 -0.69
N ASP A 45 0.73 -7.13 -0.39
CA ASP A 45 1.96 -6.44 0.04
C ASP A 45 3.04 -6.40 -1.06
N THR A 46 2.91 -7.23 -2.11
CA THR A 46 3.94 -7.36 -3.16
C THR A 46 3.57 -6.64 -4.45
N GLY A 47 4.19 -5.48 -4.68
CA GLY A 47 4.68 -5.02 -5.99
C GLY A 47 3.69 -5.02 -7.16
N VAL A 48 2.54 -4.35 -7.03
CA VAL A 48 1.73 -4.06 -8.22
C VAL A 48 2.32 -2.83 -8.90
N ASN A 49 3.33 -2.99 -9.76
CA ASN A 49 4.00 -1.87 -10.44
C ASN A 49 3.11 -1.27 -11.54
N VAL A 50 1.97 -0.71 -11.17
CA VAL A 50 1.07 0.04 -12.04
C VAL A 50 1.21 1.50 -11.66
N GLY A 51 1.85 2.28 -12.52
CA GLY A 51 1.98 3.72 -12.31
C GLY A 51 0.71 4.48 -12.67
N TRP A 52 0.58 5.70 -12.14
CA TRP A 52 -0.50 6.62 -12.49
C TRP A 52 -0.61 6.90 -13.99
N ASP A 53 0.52 6.88 -14.70
CA ASP A 53 0.60 7.14 -16.14
C ASP A 53 0.08 5.98 -16.99
N GLU A 54 -0.04 4.78 -16.42
CA GLU A 54 -0.54 3.58 -17.13
C GLU A 54 -2.08 3.56 -17.23
N ILE A 55 -2.77 4.47 -16.56
CA ILE A 55 -4.23 4.59 -16.56
C ILE A 55 -4.65 5.70 -17.52
N ALA A 56 -5.36 5.40 -18.59
CA ALA A 56 -5.85 6.43 -19.52
C ALA A 56 -7.15 7.12 -19.03
N GLU A 57 -7.33 8.38 -19.41
CA GLU A 57 -8.62 9.12 -19.42
C GLU A 57 -9.37 9.28 -18.08
N LEU A 58 -8.67 9.16 -16.94
CA LEU A 58 -9.25 9.30 -15.59
C LEU A 58 -8.63 10.47 -14.80
N ASP A 59 -8.26 11.55 -15.47
CA ASP A 59 -7.45 12.63 -14.88
C ASP A 59 -8.10 13.27 -13.65
N GLU A 60 -9.41 13.55 -13.70
CA GLU A 60 -10.15 14.08 -12.55
C GLU A 60 -10.15 13.11 -11.36
N ALA A 61 -10.35 11.82 -11.62
CA ALA A 61 -10.37 10.80 -10.57
C ALA A 61 -8.98 10.58 -9.96
N LYS A 62 -7.92 10.64 -10.77
CA LYS A 62 -6.53 10.56 -10.30
C LYS A 62 -6.18 11.75 -9.42
N GLN A 63 -6.47 12.97 -9.88
CA GLN A 63 -6.19 14.18 -9.11
C GLN A 63 -6.91 14.14 -7.77
N LEU A 64 -8.20 13.76 -7.77
CA LEU A 64 -9.01 13.67 -6.57
C LEU A 64 -8.50 12.61 -5.59
N LEU A 65 -8.04 11.45 -6.09
CA LEU A 65 -7.39 10.43 -5.25
C LEU A 65 -6.05 10.89 -4.70
N GLN A 66 -5.24 11.58 -5.49
CA GLN A 66 -3.96 12.12 -5.06
C GLN A 66 -4.13 13.16 -3.95
N GLU A 67 -5.11 14.05 -4.09
CA GLU A 67 -5.44 15.03 -3.05
C GLU A 67 -6.04 14.39 -1.80
N ALA A 68 -6.87 13.35 -1.97
CA ALA A 68 -7.56 12.70 -0.86
C ALA A 68 -6.70 11.73 -0.06
N VAL A 69 -5.72 11.07 -0.72
CA VAL A 69 -4.92 9.98 -0.15
C VAL A 69 -3.46 10.37 0.00
N VAL A 70 -2.83 10.91 -1.05
CA VAL A 70 -1.38 11.18 -1.07
C VAL A 70 -1.03 12.45 -0.30
N LEU A 71 -1.75 13.56 -0.52
CA LEU A 71 -1.44 14.83 0.18
C LEU A 71 -1.52 14.73 1.72
N PRO A 72 -2.50 14.02 2.31
CA PRO A 72 -2.52 13.81 3.75
C PRO A 72 -1.34 13.00 4.30
N LEU A 73 -0.81 12.05 3.51
CA LEU A 73 0.36 11.26 3.88
C LEU A 73 1.64 12.12 3.86
N TRP A 74 1.76 13.01 2.87
CA TRP A 74 2.91 13.90 2.72
C TRP A 74 2.88 15.12 3.65
N MET A 75 1.70 15.67 3.96
CA MET A 75 1.54 16.88 4.78
C MET A 75 0.49 16.71 5.89
N PRO A 76 0.71 15.78 6.84
CA PRO A 76 -0.30 15.45 7.87
C PRO A 76 -0.68 16.65 8.75
N ASP A 77 0.22 17.62 8.92
CA ASP A 77 -0.04 18.81 9.73
C ASP A 77 -1.11 19.74 9.17
N TYR A 78 -1.31 19.72 7.85
CA TYR A 78 -2.26 20.57 7.15
C TYR A 78 -3.68 19.99 7.16
N PHE A 79 -3.79 18.67 7.21
CA PHE A 79 -5.06 17.93 7.17
C PHE A 79 -5.62 17.68 8.58
N LYS A 80 -5.95 18.77 9.30
CA LYS A 80 -6.51 18.76 10.66
C LYS A 80 -7.92 19.36 10.72
N GLY A 81 -8.70 18.96 11.72
CA GLY A 81 -10.04 19.50 11.99
C GLY A 81 -11.01 19.29 10.82
N ILE A 82 -11.49 20.40 10.23
CA ILE A 82 -12.39 20.36 9.07
C ILE A 82 -11.72 19.80 7.80
N ARG A 83 -10.38 19.86 7.70
CA ARG A 83 -9.57 19.34 6.60
C ARG A 83 -9.06 17.93 6.86
N ARG A 84 -9.70 17.20 7.79
CA ARG A 84 -9.30 15.81 8.09
C ARG A 84 -9.28 14.95 6.82
N PRO A 85 -8.35 14.00 6.71
CA PRO A 85 -8.26 13.12 5.54
C PRO A 85 -9.56 12.35 5.37
N TRP A 86 -9.85 11.96 4.13
CA TRP A 86 -11.04 11.21 3.83
C TRP A 86 -10.96 9.81 4.43
N LYS A 87 -12.09 9.30 4.94
CA LYS A 87 -12.14 7.98 5.58
C LYS A 87 -12.38 6.84 4.60
N GLY A 88 -12.82 7.15 3.39
CA GLY A 88 -13.06 6.16 2.34
C GLY A 88 -13.40 6.86 1.03
N VAL A 89 -13.14 6.16 -0.07
CA VAL A 89 -13.44 6.59 -1.44
C VAL A 89 -14.29 5.50 -2.10
N LEU A 90 -15.35 5.92 -2.80
CA LEU A 90 -16.18 5.01 -3.59
C LEU A 90 -15.94 5.27 -5.08
N MET A 91 -15.40 4.28 -5.77
CA MET A 91 -15.26 4.30 -7.23
C MET A 91 -16.44 3.57 -7.87
N PHE A 92 -17.26 4.28 -8.66
CA PHE A 92 -18.42 3.72 -9.35
C PHE A 92 -18.36 3.97 -10.86
N GLY A 93 -19.04 3.14 -11.64
CA GLY A 93 -19.14 3.28 -13.10
C GLY A 93 -19.25 1.93 -13.83
N PRO A 94 -19.46 1.93 -15.16
CA PRO A 94 -19.58 0.72 -15.97
C PRO A 94 -18.43 -0.28 -15.78
N PRO A 95 -18.63 -1.59 -15.99
CA PRO A 95 -17.53 -2.54 -15.95
C PRO A 95 -16.46 -2.21 -17.01
N GLY A 96 -15.19 -2.44 -16.70
CA GLY A 96 -14.07 -2.18 -17.64
C GLY A 96 -13.46 -0.78 -17.60
N THR A 97 -13.97 0.16 -16.79
CA THR A 97 -13.45 1.54 -16.73
C THR A 97 -12.24 1.74 -15.80
N GLY A 98 -11.39 0.73 -15.62
CA GLY A 98 -10.12 0.90 -14.88
C GLY A 98 -10.18 1.08 -13.36
N LYS A 99 -11.35 1.01 -12.69
CA LYS A 99 -11.47 1.22 -11.21
C LYS A 99 -10.51 0.37 -10.36
N THR A 100 -10.38 -0.92 -10.67
CA THR A 100 -9.46 -1.82 -9.96
C THR A 100 -8.00 -1.51 -10.27
N LEU A 101 -7.72 -1.02 -11.48
CA LEU A 101 -6.38 -0.63 -11.91
C LEU A 101 -5.95 0.68 -11.23
N LEU A 102 -6.89 1.61 -11.04
CA LEU A 102 -6.72 2.83 -10.26
C LEU A 102 -6.46 2.53 -8.78
N ALA A 103 -7.22 1.61 -8.17
CA ALA A 103 -6.96 1.16 -6.79
C ALA A 103 -5.55 0.58 -6.62
N LYS A 104 -5.09 -0.18 -7.62
CA LYS A 104 -3.75 -0.76 -7.64
C LYS A 104 -2.65 0.29 -7.75
N ALA A 105 -2.82 1.30 -8.62
CA ALA A 105 -1.85 2.39 -8.73
C ALA A 105 -1.73 3.21 -7.44
N VAL A 106 -2.86 3.50 -6.78
CA VAL A 106 -2.86 4.16 -5.46
C VAL A 106 -2.12 3.35 -4.41
N ALA A 107 -2.23 2.02 -4.44
CA ALA A 107 -1.59 1.16 -3.46
C ALA A 107 -0.06 1.06 -3.62
N SER A 108 0.46 1.50 -4.76
CA SER A 108 1.88 1.40 -5.12
C SER A 108 2.66 2.70 -4.98
N GLU A 109 1.97 3.81 -4.70
CA GLU A 109 2.55 5.14 -4.49
C GLU A 109 2.65 5.47 -3.00
#